data_AF-A0A378L4G2-F1
#
_entry.id   AF-A0A378L4G2-F1
#
_cell.length_a   1.000
_cell.length_b   1.000
_cell.length_c   1.000
_cell.angle_alpha   90.00
_cell.angle_beta   90.00
_cell.angle_gamma   90.00
#
_symmetry.space_group_name_H-M   'P 1'
#
loop_
_entity.id
_entity.type
_entity.pdbx_description
1 polymer ?
#
loop_
_entity_poly.entity_id
_entity_poly.type
_entity_poly.pdbx_seq_one_letter_code
_entity_poly.pdbx_strand_id
1 'polypeptide(L)'
;MTIFVRTAQALIDRVLQKSIEDSIADDNGVISGIFRDTKHSEQQRALTRNLQKYVADLKPEDTDKKNLAALQELISKTDGAVEKLRSLKSWSRGGLNDTLSALNSSLDRFYRYLGEKSEKSENSENAFTFIDVADDDDPFNLLCAHAAYYLGEHILCPPEEGMLAKIYEKVANSISNSTAIEIRAQKEECLMKNILICKKKLEGLDPDKPDYKNLRKTFVNEAIQAIHRENAKICEESKPIDSIPVQVTLIAVARVKAPTIKPSRGRLKVAMDNAFEEIEARTLDKKEEEEKKEKASLTT
;
A
#
# COMPACT_ATOMS: atom_id res chain seq x y z
N MET A 1 -14.69 -1.68 10.60
CA MET A 1 -13.30 -1.32 10.24
C MET A 1 -13.36 -0.39 9.04
N THR A 2 -12.42 0.54 8.90
CA THR A 2 -12.36 1.44 7.74
C THR A 2 -11.29 0.97 6.74
N ILE A 3 -11.39 1.45 5.51
CA ILE A 3 -10.40 1.22 4.46
C ILE A 3 -9.00 1.67 4.90
N PHE A 4 -8.90 2.84 5.54
CA PHE A 4 -7.63 3.35 6.06
C PHE A 4 -7.02 2.39 7.09
N VAL A 5 -7.80 1.94 8.08
CA VAL A 5 -7.30 1.03 9.13
C VAL A 5 -6.81 -0.27 8.53
N ARG A 6 -7.62 -0.92 7.68
CA ARG A 6 -7.25 -2.16 6.98
C ARG A 6 -5.93 -2.00 6.24
N THR A 7 -5.81 -0.91 5.50
CA THR A 7 -4.65 -0.64 4.65
C THR A 7 -3.41 -0.33 5.49
N ALA A 8 -3.55 0.53 6.50
CA ALA A 8 -2.48 0.91 7.40
C ALA A 8 -1.94 -0.30 8.16
N GLN A 9 -2.81 -1.16 8.68
CA GLN A 9 -2.41 -2.40 9.36
C GLN A 9 -1.54 -3.29 8.46
N ALA A 10 -2.00 -3.56 7.23
CA ALA A 10 -1.28 -4.40 6.28
C ALA A 10 0.09 -3.80 5.87
N LEU A 11 0.16 -2.48 5.67
CA LEU A 11 1.41 -1.81 5.30
C LEU A 11 2.40 -1.69 6.47
N ILE A 12 1.91 -1.39 7.67
CA ILE A 12 2.72 -1.38 8.89
C ILE A 12 3.31 -2.76 9.13
N ASP A 13 2.50 -3.81 9.07
CA ASP A 13 2.97 -5.18 9.27
C ASP A 13 4.12 -5.53 8.32
N ARG A 14 4.01 -5.16 7.05
CA ARG A 14 5.07 -5.36 6.06
C ARG A 14 6.37 -4.62 6.41
N VAL A 15 6.29 -3.38 6.90
CA VAL A 15 7.49 -2.63 7.35
C VAL A 15 8.15 -3.33 8.54
N LEU A 16 7.35 -3.77 9.51
CA LEU A 16 7.84 -4.43 10.72
C LEU A 16 8.43 -5.81 10.42
N GLN A 17 7.77 -6.59 9.55
CA GLN A 17 8.24 -7.89 9.09
C GLN A 17 9.60 -7.77 8.41
N LYS A 18 9.74 -6.79 7.51
CA LYS A 18 11.02 -6.50 6.85
C LYS A 18 12.10 -6.12 7.86
N SER A 19 11.79 -5.27 8.84
CA SER A 19 12.76 -4.93 9.91
C SER A 19 13.23 -6.15 10.71
N ILE A 20 12.36 -7.13 10.93
CA ILE A 20 12.72 -8.42 11.55
C ILE A 20 13.65 -9.22 10.64
N GLU A 21 13.32 -9.33 9.35
CA GLU A 21 14.11 -10.04 8.34
C GLU A 21 15.52 -9.45 8.20
N ASP A 22 15.63 -8.12 8.08
CA ASP A 22 16.90 -7.39 8.02
C ASP A 22 17.74 -7.65 9.28
N SER A 23 17.10 -7.62 10.46
CA SER A 23 17.78 -7.91 11.72
C SER A 23 18.30 -9.35 11.82
N ILE A 24 17.56 -10.33 11.28
CA ILE A 24 18.00 -11.73 11.19
C ILE A 24 19.14 -11.88 10.19
N ALA A 25 19.06 -11.22 9.03
CA ALA A 25 20.11 -11.25 8.01
C ALA A 25 21.43 -10.69 8.56
N ASP A 26 21.37 -9.57 9.30
CA ASP A 26 22.54 -8.97 9.94
C ASP A 26 23.19 -9.87 10.99
N ASP A 27 22.39 -10.54 11.83
CA ASP A 27 22.86 -11.47 12.85
C ASP A 27 23.60 -12.67 12.22
N ASN A 28 23.16 -13.11 11.03
CA ASN A 28 23.74 -14.24 10.30
C ASN A 28 24.85 -13.84 9.31
N GLY A 29 25.14 -12.55 9.17
CA GLY A 29 26.16 -12.05 8.24
C GLY A 29 27.58 -12.38 8.68
N VAL A 30 28.42 -12.82 7.74
CA VAL A 30 29.80 -13.32 8.01
C VAL A 30 30.70 -12.27 8.68
N ILE A 31 30.48 -10.98 8.43
CA ILE A 31 31.29 -9.87 9.00
C ILE A 31 30.53 -9.17 10.16
N SER A 32 29.22 -8.97 10.03
CA SER A 32 28.38 -8.26 11.01
C SER A 32 28.02 -9.12 12.22
N GLY A 33 27.82 -10.43 12.05
CA GLY A 33 27.36 -11.34 13.10
C GLY A 33 28.39 -11.59 14.21
N ILE A 34 29.69 -11.46 13.90
CA ILE A 34 30.79 -11.72 14.86
C ILE A 34 30.80 -10.71 16.01
N PHE A 35 30.39 -9.46 15.77
CA PHE A 35 30.44 -8.37 16.76
C PHE A 35 29.05 -7.99 17.32
N ARG A 36 27.99 -8.72 16.93
CA ARG A 36 26.61 -8.33 17.23
C ARG A 36 26.09 -9.03 18.49
N ASP A 37 25.43 -8.25 19.36
CA ASP A 37 24.71 -8.80 20.53
C ASP A 37 23.38 -9.39 20.06
N THR A 38 23.41 -10.67 19.68
CA THR A 38 22.24 -11.41 19.15
C THR A 38 21.10 -11.52 20.17
N LYS A 39 21.42 -11.57 21.47
CA LYS A 39 20.42 -11.58 22.54
C LYS A 39 19.65 -10.26 22.58
N HIS A 40 20.37 -9.14 22.48
CA HIS A 40 19.73 -7.83 22.42
C HIS A 40 18.93 -7.63 21.13
N SER A 41 19.45 -8.12 20.00
CA SER A 41 18.72 -8.11 18.72
C SER A 41 17.42 -8.91 18.80
N GLU A 42 17.41 -10.06 19.47
CA GLU A 42 16.19 -10.84 19.70
C GLU A 42 15.19 -10.12 20.60
N GLN A 43 15.64 -9.41 21.64
CA GLN A 43 14.76 -8.59 22.48
C GLN A 43 14.09 -7.47 21.67
N GLN A 44 14.82 -6.82 20.77
CA GLN A 44 14.24 -5.83 19.85
C GLN A 44 13.25 -6.48 18.88
N ARG A 45 13.55 -7.66 18.31
CA ARG A 45 12.60 -8.41 17.47
C ARG A 45 11.33 -8.78 18.23
N ALA A 46 11.43 -9.14 19.51
CA ALA A 46 10.26 -9.40 20.35
C ALA A 46 9.38 -8.15 20.53
N LEU A 47 9.99 -6.97 20.71
CA LEU A 47 9.24 -5.70 20.74
C LEU A 47 8.55 -5.43 19.39
N THR A 48 9.23 -5.67 18.26
CA THR A 48 8.65 -5.54 16.92
C THR A 48 7.46 -6.48 16.70
N ARG A 49 7.57 -7.75 17.10
CA ARG A 49 6.47 -8.72 17.00
C ARG A 49 5.28 -8.35 17.90
N ASN A 50 5.54 -7.81 19.09
CA ASN A 50 4.50 -7.29 19.96
C ASN A 50 3.77 -6.11 19.31
N LEU A 51 4.50 -5.20 18.65
CA LEU A 51 3.88 -4.11 17.88
C LEU A 51 3.03 -4.64 16.73
N GLN A 52 3.50 -5.62 15.95
CA GLN A 52 2.70 -6.27 14.89
C GLN A 52 1.37 -6.78 15.46
N LYS A 53 1.43 -7.48 16.59
CA LYS A 53 0.23 -7.96 17.28
C LYS A 53 -0.69 -6.83 17.72
N TYR A 54 -0.16 -5.79 18.37
CA TYR A 54 -0.98 -4.66 18.81
C TYR A 54 -1.62 -3.88 17.65
N VAL A 55 -0.93 -3.78 16.52
CA VAL A 55 -1.47 -3.16 15.30
C VAL A 55 -2.59 -4.03 14.71
N ALA A 56 -2.40 -5.35 14.63
CA ALA A 56 -3.42 -6.28 14.14
C ALA A 56 -4.67 -6.34 15.04
N ASP A 57 -4.46 -6.31 16.37
CA ASP A 57 -5.52 -6.34 17.38
C ASP A 57 -6.17 -4.95 17.63
N LEU A 58 -5.71 -3.91 16.92
CA LEU A 58 -6.26 -2.56 17.09
C LEU A 58 -7.75 -2.56 16.75
N LYS A 59 -8.57 -2.17 17.74
CA LYS A 59 -9.99 -1.97 17.53
C LYS A 59 -10.21 -0.63 16.82
N PRO A 60 -10.93 -0.62 15.67
CA PRO A 60 -11.23 0.62 14.98
C PRO A 60 -12.03 1.58 15.85
N GLU A 61 -11.58 2.82 15.91
CA GLU A 61 -12.29 3.98 16.43
C GLU A 61 -13.23 4.57 15.37
N ASP A 62 -14.11 5.49 15.80
CA ASP A 62 -15.16 6.08 14.95
C ASP A 62 -14.63 6.80 13.70
N THR A 63 -13.41 7.34 13.76
CA THR A 63 -12.83 8.12 12.66
C THR A 63 -11.38 7.74 12.40
N ASP A 64 -10.97 7.84 11.14
CA ASP A 64 -9.61 7.56 10.69
C ASP A 64 -8.58 8.48 11.31
N LYS A 65 -8.97 9.70 11.69
CA LYS A 65 -8.11 10.59 12.48
C LYS A 65 -7.80 10.02 13.86
N LYS A 66 -8.80 9.44 14.55
CA LYS A 66 -8.59 8.77 15.84
C LYS A 66 -7.78 7.47 15.64
N ASN A 67 -8.09 6.71 14.60
CA ASN A 67 -7.33 5.50 14.24
C ASN A 67 -5.85 5.80 13.94
N LEU A 68 -5.56 6.88 13.20
CA LEU A 68 -4.21 7.37 12.95
C LEU A 68 -3.48 7.63 14.26
N ALA A 69 -4.09 8.40 15.16
CA ALA A 69 -3.50 8.73 16.45
C ALA A 69 -3.22 7.48 17.29
N ALA A 70 -4.15 6.51 17.31
CA ALA A 70 -4.00 5.25 18.03
C ALA A 70 -2.83 4.41 17.48
N LEU A 71 -2.71 4.28 16.15
CA LEU A 71 -1.57 3.61 15.51
C LEU A 71 -0.24 4.31 15.83
N GLN A 72 -0.20 5.64 15.74
CA GLN A 72 1.00 6.42 16.08
C GLN A 72 1.40 6.27 17.55
N GLU A 73 0.43 6.15 18.45
CA GLU A 73 0.69 5.91 19.86
C GLU A 73 1.32 4.53 20.09
N LEU A 74 0.81 3.48 19.43
CA LEU A 74 1.40 2.13 19.50
C LEU A 74 2.86 2.11 19.01
N ILE A 75 3.13 2.77 17.88
CA ILE A 75 4.48 2.89 17.31
C ILE A 75 5.39 3.65 18.27
N SER A 76 4.94 4.79 18.80
CA SER A 76 5.73 5.63 19.70
C SER A 76 6.03 4.96 21.04
N LYS A 77 5.07 4.21 21.60
CA LYS A 77 5.27 3.39 22.80
C LYS A 77 6.35 2.32 22.57
N THR A 78 6.33 1.68 21.41
CA THR A 78 7.33 0.67 21.03
C THR A 78 8.69 1.32 20.83
N ASP A 79 8.77 2.48 20.16
CA ASP A 79 10.01 3.23 19.98
C ASP A 79 10.65 3.59 21.33
N GLY A 80 9.86 4.11 22.28
CA GLY A 80 10.33 4.39 23.63
C GLY A 80 10.77 3.14 24.42
N ALA A 81 10.13 1.99 24.19
CA ALA A 81 10.55 0.72 24.78
C ALA A 81 11.90 0.24 24.21
N VAL A 82 12.10 0.37 22.90
CA VAL A 82 13.38 0.06 22.23
C VAL A 82 14.49 1.00 22.73
N GLU A 83 14.20 2.29 22.87
CA GLU A 83 15.17 3.27 23.39
C GLU A 83 15.59 2.92 24.82
N LYS A 84 14.63 2.60 25.70
CA LYS A 84 14.91 2.14 27.07
C LYS A 84 15.75 0.87 27.08
N LEU A 85 15.43 -0.10 26.22
CA LEU A 85 16.18 -1.34 26.11
C LEU A 85 17.65 -1.08 25.72
N ARG A 86 17.89 -0.14 24.81
CA ARG A 86 19.23 0.25 24.34
C ARG A 86 20.00 1.08 25.37
N SER A 87 19.33 1.97 26.10
CA SER A 87 19.96 2.80 27.12
C SER A 87 20.48 1.98 28.31
N LEU A 88 19.89 0.81 28.61
CA LEU A 88 20.43 -0.16 29.58
C LEU A 88 21.84 -0.67 29.22
N LYS A 89 22.23 -0.57 27.95
CA LYS A 89 23.58 -0.90 27.44
C LYS A 89 24.41 0.36 27.15
N SER A 90 23.91 1.54 27.53
CA SER A 90 24.49 2.86 27.18
C SER A 90 24.64 3.07 25.67
N TRP A 91 23.77 2.44 24.87
CA TRP A 91 23.73 2.63 23.42
C TRP A 91 22.78 3.76 23.05
N SER A 92 23.16 4.56 22.05
CA SER A 92 22.27 5.53 21.42
C SER A 92 21.10 4.83 20.72
N ARG A 93 20.10 5.60 20.29
CA ARG A 93 19.08 5.14 19.31
C ARG A 93 19.76 4.44 18.12
N GLY A 94 19.09 3.42 17.58
CA GLY A 94 19.62 2.60 16.48
C GLY A 94 18.57 2.34 15.38
N GLY A 95 18.90 1.45 14.44
CA GLY A 95 18.11 1.27 13.21
C GLY A 95 16.61 0.96 13.41
N LEU A 96 16.23 0.20 14.46
CA LEU A 96 14.82 -0.01 14.76
C LEU A 96 14.11 1.29 15.20
N ASN A 97 14.76 2.13 16.01
CA ASN A 97 14.21 3.44 16.39
C ASN A 97 14.01 4.36 15.18
N ASP A 98 14.97 4.36 14.26
CA ASP A 98 14.89 5.14 13.02
C ASP A 98 13.75 4.62 12.14
N THR A 99 13.58 3.30 12.04
CA THR A 99 12.48 2.66 11.31
C THR A 99 11.12 3.05 11.90
N LEU A 100 10.96 2.99 13.22
CA LEU A 100 9.70 3.35 13.89
C LEU A 100 9.38 4.85 13.75
N SER A 101 10.41 5.71 13.82
CA SER A 101 10.26 7.16 13.61
C SER A 101 9.81 7.46 12.18
N ALA A 102 10.45 6.85 11.18
CA ALA A 102 10.09 6.99 9.77
C ALA A 102 8.70 6.44 9.47
N LEU A 103 8.32 5.31 10.09
CA LEU A 103 6.98 4.73 9.96
C LEU A 103 5.91 5.68 10.48
N ASN A 104 6.11 6.30 11.66
CA ASN A 104 5.21 7.29 12.23
C ASN A 104 4.98 8.48 11.28
N SER A 105 6.05 9.04 10.72
CA SER A 105 5.96 10.14 9.75
C SER A 105 5.29 9.71 8.45
N SER A 106 5.58 8.51 7.96
CA SER A 106 5.00 7.96 6.72
C SER A 106 3.51 7.67 6.87
N LEU A 107 3.06 7.26 8.05
CA LEU A 107 1.64 7.02 8.34
C LEU A 107 0.83 8.33 8.32
N ASP A 108 1.35 9.41 8.91
CA ASP A 108 0.74 10.74 8.81
C ASP A 108 0.68 11.23 7.35
N ARG A 109 1.78 11.06 6.61
CA ARG A 109 1.82 11.40 5.17
C ARG A 109 0.80 10.60 4.37
N PHE A 110 0.64 9.31 4.65
CA PHE A 110 -0.33 8.46 3.98
C PHE A 110 -1.77 8.90 4.23
N TYR A 111 -2.13 9.17 5.49
CA TYR A 111 -3.45 9.70 5.85
C TYR A 111 -3.75 11.00 5.09
N ARG A 112 -2.81 11.96 5.09
CA ARG A 112 -2.97 13.24 4.38
C ARG A 112 -3.10 13.02 2.88
N TYR A 113 -2.28 12.15 2.30
CA TYR A 113 -2.31 11.85 0.87
C TYR A 113 -3.65 11.24 0.43
N LEU A 114 -4.25 10.34 1.23
CA LEU A 114 -5.60 9.85 0.98
C LEU A 114 -6.65 10.96 1.04
N GLY A 115 -6.53 11.87 2.02
CA GLY A 115 -7.38 13.06 2.12
C GLY A 115 -7.23 14.02 0.92
N GLU A 116 -6.03 14.17 0.36
CA GLU A 116 -5.77 14.97 -0.84
C GLU A 116 -6.33 14.34 -2.11
N LYS A 117 -6.30 13.01 -2.21
CA LYS A 117 -6.87 12.26 -3.34
C LYS A 117 -8.38 12.12 -3.30
N SER A 118 -9.01 12.54 -2.21
CA SER A 118 -10.46 12.61 -2.08
C SER A 118 -11.01 13.82 -2.86
N GLU A 119 -12.09 13.63 -3.63
CA GLU A 119 -12.73 14.71 -4.40
C GLU A 119 -13.63 15.53 -3.46
N LYS A 120 -13.30 16.82 -3.29
CA LYS A 120 -14.15 17.75 -2.53
C LYS A 120 -15.26 18.27 -3.43
N SER A 121 -16.49 17.81 -3.22
CA SER A 121 -17.68 18.39 -3.85
C SER A 121 -18.24 19.50 -2.95
N GLU A 122 -18.63 20.64 -3.55
CA GLU A 122 -19.32 21.74 -2.84
C GLU A 122 -20.68 21.32 -2.28
N ASN A 123 -21.29 20.27 -2.86
CA ASN A 123 -22.45 19.56 -2.32
C ASN A 123 -21.99 18.22 -1.74
N SER A 124 -22.04 18.07 -0.41
CA SER A 124 -21.40 16.98 0.35
C SER A 124 -21.86 15.57 0.03
N GLU A 125 -23.00 15.39 -0.65
CA GLU A 125 -23.56 14.06 -0.94
C GLU A 125 -22.82 13.31 -2.07
N ASN A 126 -22.08 14.02 -2.92
CA ASN A 126 -21.40 13.44 -4.10
C ASN A 126 -19.86 13.50 -4.00
N ALA A 127 -19.31 13.77 -2.81
CA ALA A 127 -17.87 13.79 -2.61
C ALA A 127 -17.31 12.37 -2.54
N PHE A 128 -16.26 12.08 -3.30
CA PHE A 128 -15.50 10.84 -3.16
C PHE A 128 -14.45 11.00 -2.05
N THR A 129 -14.38 10.06 -1.11
CA THR A 129 -13.35 10.06 -0.05
C THR A 129 -12.75 8.68 0.13
N PHE A 130 -11.48 8.62 0.56
CA PHE A 130 -10.84 7.41 1.10
C PHE A 130 -10.87 7.36 2.63
N ILE A 131 -11.15 8.50 3.27
CA ILE A 131 -11.16 8.70 4.71
C ILE A 131 -12.58 8.49 5.24
N ASP A 132 -12.66 7.80 6.37
CA ASP A 132 -13.89 7.43 7.08
C ASP A 132 -14.83 6.54 6.24
N VAL A 133 -14.26 5.79 5.29
CA VAL A 133 -15.00 4.82 4.47
C VAL A 133 -14.95 3.44 5.10
N ALA A 134 -16.11 2.80 5.20
CA ALA A 134 -16.23 1.44 5.71
C ALA A 134 -15.48 0.43 4.83
N ASP A 135 -14.76 -0.49 5.47
CA ASP A 135 -14.27 -1.72 4.84
C ASP A 135 -15.36 -2.79 4.97
N ASP A 136 -16.30 -2.77 4.04
CA ASP A 136 -17.43 -3.70 3.96
C ASP A 136 -17.42 -4.48 2.64
N ASP A 137 -18.51 -5.18 2.35
CA ASP A 137 -18.63 -5.99 1.15
C ASP A 137 -19.12 -5.21 -0.07
N ASP A 138 -19.24 -3.87 0.01
CA ASP A 138 -19.59 -3.10 -1.18
C ASP A 138 -18.44 -3.19 -2.20
N PRO A 139 -18.70 -3.60 -3.45
CA PRO A 139 -17.65 -3.77 -4.44
C PRO A 139 -16.81 -2.50 -4.66
N PHE A 140 -17.41 -1.31 -4.54
CA PHE A 140 -16.69 -0.06 -4.70
C PHE A 140 -15.76 0.21 -3.51
N ASN A 141 -16.20 -0.09 -2.29
CA ASN A 141 -15.35 0.02 -1.10
C ASN A 141 -14.17 -0.95 -1.15
N LEU A 142 -14.37 -2.18 -1.65
CA LEU A 142 -13.29 -3.14 -1.90
C LEU A 142 -12.27 -2.61 -2.93
N LEU A 143 -12.75 -2.06 -4.06
CA LEU A 143 -11.88 -1.38 -5.03
C LEU A 143 -11.08 -0.24 -4.37
N CYS A 144 -11.74 0.57 -3.55
CA CYS A 144 -11.10 1.68 -2.84
C CYS A 144 -10.06 1.19 -1.82
N ALA A 145 -10.27 0.04 -1.18
CA ALA A 145 -9.32 -0.55 -0.25
C ALA A 145 -8.02 -0.97 -0.94
N HIS A 146 -8.12 -1.66 -2.08
CA HIS A 146 -6.94 -2.04 -2.86
C HIS A 146 -6.27 -0.84 -3.53
N ALA A 147 -7.03 0.18 -3.92
CA ALA A 147 -6.49 1.44 -4.39
C ALA A 147 -5.70 2.17 -3.30
N ALA A 148 -6.26 2.29 -2.09
CA ALA A 148 -5.59 2.87 -0.94
C ALA A 148 -4.29 2.11 -0.60
N TYR A 149 -4.32 0.76 -0.67
CA TYR A 149 -3.13 -0.06 -0.48
C TYR A 149 -2.04 0.24 -1.52
N TYR A 150 -2.40 0.30 -2.81
CA TYR A 150 -1.46 0.65 -3.87
C TYR A 150 -0.83 2.04 -3.65
N LEU A 151 -1.65 3.04 -3.29
CA LEU A 151 -1.18 4.40 -3.02
C LEU A 151 -0.27 4.46 -1.78
N GLY A 152 -0.64 3.73 -0.72
CA GLY A 152 0.10 3.69 0.54
C GLY A 152 1.40 2.90 0.48
N GLU A 153 1.48 1.86 -0.36
CA GLU A 153 2.69 1.04 -0.51
C GLU A 153 3.91 1.91 -0.82
N HIS A 154 3.75 2.92 -1.67
CA HIS A 154 4.85 3.80 -2.03
C HIS A 154 5.25 4.83 -0.97
N ILE A 155 4.39 5.05 0.03
CA ILE A 155 4.63 6.00 1.11
C ILE A 155 5.25 5.27 2.30
N LEU A 156 4.68 4.12 2.70
CA LEU A 156 5.13 3.35 3.87
C LEU A 156 6.23 2.34 3.52
N CYS A 157 6.22 1.79 2.31
CA CYS A 157 7.17 0.79 1.84
C CYS A 157 7.87 1.27 0.57
N PRO A 158 8.55 2.45 0.58
CA PRO A 158 9.26 2.90 -0.60
C PRO A 158 10.25 1.81 -1.04
N PRO A 159 10.36 1.53 -2.35
CA PRO A 159 11.32 0.55 -2.84
C PRO A 159 12.70 0.94 -2.32
N GLU A 160 13.44 -0.04 -1.82
CA GLU A 160 14.78 0.20 -1.28
C GLU A 160 15.64 0.95 -2.28
N GLU A 161 16.41 1.92 -1.77
CA GLU A 161 17.52 2.56 -2.45
C GLU A 161 18.68 1.56 -2.73
N GLY A 162 18.39 0.44 -3.37
CA GLY A 162 19.41 -0.42 -3.95
C GLY A 162 20.16 0.30 -5.06
N MET A 163 21.37 -0.17 -5.38
CA MET A 163 22.17 0.35 -6.50
C MET A 163 21.36 0.40 -7.80
N LEU A 164 20.44 -0.56 -8.01
CA LEU A 164 19.51 -0.56 -9.15
C LEU A 164 18.47 0.56 -9.07
N ALA A 165 17.86 0.84 -7.92
CA ALA A 165 16.91 1.95 -7.77
C ALA A 165 17.57 3.31 -8.02
N LYS A 166 18.79 3.50 -7.52
CA LYS A 166 19.62 4.69 -7.80
C LYS A 166 20.02 4.79 -9.27
N ILE A 167 20.27 3.66 -9.92
CA ILE A 167 20.49 3.59 -11.36
C ILE A 167 19.20 3.96 -12.11
N TYR A 168 18.04 3.41 -11.72
CA TYR A 168 16.75 3.74 -12.33
C TYR A 168 16.42 5.24 -12.21
N GLU A 169 16.63 5.85 -11.05
CA GLU A 169 16.47 7.31 -10.87
C GLU A 169 17.47 8.11 -11.73
N LYS A 170 18.75 7.73 -11.74
CA LYS A 170 19.78 8.41 -12.56
C LYS A 170 19.56 8.25 -14.07
N VAL A 171 19.04 7.11 -14.50
CA VAL A 171 18.72 6.82 -15.91
C VAL A 171 17.44 7.53 -16.34
N ALA A 172 16.40 7.47 -15.50
CA ALA A 172 15.15 8.19 -15.72
C ALA A 172 15.40 9.68 -15.93
N ASN A 173 16.29 10.29 -15.13
CA ASN A 173 16.62 11.70 -15.21
C ASN A 173 17.51 12.09 -16.41
N SER A 174 18.03 11.14 -17.20
CA SER A 174 19.02 11.45 -18.25
C SER A 174 18.64 11.04 -19.68
N ILE A 175 17.66 10.14 -19.90
CA ILE A 175 17.46 9.52 -21.24
C ILE A 175 15.99 9.41 -21.69
N SER A 176 15.00 9.69 -20.84
CA SER A 176 13.58 9.53 -21.19
C SER A 176 12.76 10.76 -20.82
N ASN A 177 11.90 11.23 -21.73
CA ASN A 177 10.85 12.24 -21.43
C ASN A 177 9.72 11.67 -20.56
N SER A 178 9.87 10.47 -19.99
CA SER A 178 9.03 9.95 -18.93
C SER A 178 9.90 9.22 -17.91
N THR A 179 10.17 9.89 -16.79
CA THR A 179 10.88 9.34 -15.64
C THR A 179 10.06 8.22 -14.97
N ALA A 180 10.70 7.38 -14.13
CA ALA A 180 9.96 6.40 -13.31
C ALA A 180 8.92 7.08 -12.39
N ILE A 181 9.19 8.32 -11.99
CA ILE A 181 8.28 9.20 -11.25
C ILE A 181 7.07 9.57 -12.10
N GLU A 182 7.26 9.93 -13.37
CA GLU A 182 6.17 10.25 -14.29
C GLU A 182 5.30 9.03 -14.61
N ILE A 183 5.90 7.87 -14.88
CA ILE A 183 5.13 6.63 -15.12
C ILE A 183 4.28 6.28 -13.89
N ARG A 184 4.84 6.48 -12.70
CA ARG A 184 4.08 6.30 -11.46
C ARG A 184 2.94 7.31 -11.35
N ALA A 185 3.19 8.59 -11.61
CA ALA A 185 2.16 9.62 -11.58
C ALA A 185 1.02 9.31 -12.58
N GLN A 186 1.36 8.87 -13.80
CA GLN A 186 0.39 8.43 -14.81
C GLN A 186 -0.45 7.24 -14.33
N LYS A 187 0.15 6.28 -13.62
CA LYS A 187 -0.57 5.14 -13.04
C LYS A 187 -1.50 5.55 -11.90
N GLU A 188 -1.04 6.44 -11.02
CA GLU A 188 -1.88 7.01 -9.96
C GLU A 188 -3.04 7.83 -10.56
N GLU A 189 -2.80 8.62 -11.61
CA GLU A 189 -3.84 9.37 -12.33
C GLU A 189 -4.84 8.44 -13.01
N CYS A 190 -4.37 7.41 -13.72
CA CYS A 190 -5.20 6.36 -14.32
C CYS A 190 -6.12 5.69 -13.29
N LEU A 191 -5.57 5.33 -12.12
CA LEU A 191 -6.32 4.75 -11.02
C LEU A 191 -7.42 5.71 -10.55
N MET A 192 -7.05 6.95 -10.21
CA MET A 192 -7.99 7.94 -9.68
C MET A 192 -9.09 8.29 -10.68
N LYS A 193 -8.73 8.53 -11.94
CA LYS A 193 -9.68 8.82 -13.02
C LYS A 193 -10.76 7.73 -13.11
N ASN A 194 -10.36 6.45 -13.11
CA ASN A 194 -11.31 5.35 -13.25
C ASN A 194 -12.16 5.12 -11.99
N ILE A 195 -11.62 5.37 -10.80
CA ILE A 195 -12.39 5.36 -9.54
C ILE A 195 -13.50 6.43 -9.58
N LEU A 196 -13.17 7.65 -9.98
CA LEU A 196 -14.14 8.74 -10.05
C LEU A 196 -15.22 8.51 -11.12
N ILE A 197 -14.84 7.97 -12.28
CA ILE A 197 -15.81 7.55 -13.31
C ILE A 197 -16.73 6.46 -12.77
N CYS A 198 -16.19 5.47 -12.05
CA CYS A 198 -16.97 4.41 -11.43
C CYS A 198 -17.96 4.99 -10.41
N LYS A 199 -17.50 5.86 -9.52
CA LYS A 199 -18.34 6.51 -8.50
C LYS A 199 -19.52 7.24 -9.14
N LYS A 200 -19.28 8.03 -10.19
CA LYS A 200 -20.34 8.74 -10.94
C LYS A 200 -21.34 7.80 -11.59
N LYS A 201 -20.88 6.66 -12.15
CA LYS A 201 -21.79 5.62 -12.69
C LYS A 201 -22.66 5.01 -11.59
N LEU A 202 -22.08 4.73 -10.43
CA LEU A 202 -22.77 4.13 -9.29
C LEU A 202 -23.81 5.07 -8.67
N GLU A 203 -23.55 6.38 -8.68
CA GLU A 203 -24.50 7.42 -8.24
C GLU A 203 -25.71 7.55 -9.17
N GLY A 204 -25.53 7.27 -10.46
CA GLY A 204 -26.64 7.24 -11.42
C GLY A 204 -27.52 5.99 -11.32
N LEU A 205 -27.20 5.04 -10.43
CA LEU A 205 -28.01 3.84 -10.22
C LEU A 205 -29.14 4.10 -9.23
N ASP A 206 -30.31 3.59 -9.58
CA ASP A 206 -31.50 3.61 -8.74
C ASP A 206 -31.46 2.47 -7.70
N PRO A 207 -31.35 2.77 -6.39
CA PRO A 207 -31.25 1.75 -5.34
C PRO A 207 -32.47 0.85 -5.22
N ASP A 208 -33.63 1.30 -5.70
CA ASP A 208 -34.90 0.57 -5.56
C ASP A 208 -35.08 -0.48 -6.67
N LYS A 209 -34.18 -0.53 -7.66
CA LYS A 209 -34.24 -1.51 -8.74
C LYS A 209 -33.69 -2.88 -8.34
N PRO A 210 -34.32 -3.97 -8.80
CA PRO A 210 -33.92 -5.33 -8.43
C PRO A 210 -32.51 -5.72 -8.91
N ASP A 211 -31.99 -5.06 -9.95
CA ASP A 211 -30.65 -5.30 -10.50
C ASP A 211 -29.56 -4.41 -9.88
N TYR A 212 -29.90 -3.52 -8.93
CA TYR A 212 -28.98 -2.54 -8.34
C TYR A 212 -27.66 -3.16 -7.89
N LYS A 213 -27.70 -4.21 -7.07
CA LYS A 213 -26.49 -4.89 -6.55
C LYS A 213 -25.63 -5.48 -7.68
N ASN A 214 -26.26 -6.08 -8.68
CA ASN A 214 -25.57 -6.69 -9.82
C ASN A 214 -24.94 -5.64 -10.73
N LEU A 215 -25.64 -4.52 -10.97
CA LEU A 215 -25.13 -3.39 -11.74
C LEU A 215 -23.96 -2.71 -11.04
N ARG A 216 -24.02 -2.52 -9.71
CA ARG A 216 -22.90 -1.98 -8.93
C ARG A 216 -21.63 -2.80 -9.16
N LYS A 217 -21.73 -4.12 -8.96
CA LYS A 217 -20.62 -5.05 -9.19
C LYS A 217 -20.09 -4.96 -10.63
N THR A 218 -21.01 -4.93 -11.60
CA THR A 218 -20.64 -4.84 -13.03
C THR A 218 -19.83 -3.58 -13.32
N PHE A 219 -20.28 -2.41 -12.84
CA PHE A 219 -19.57 -1.15 -13.05
C PHE A 219 -18.21 -1.10 -12.36
N VAL A 220 -18.08 -1.69 -11.17
CA VAL A 220 -16.79 -1.81 -10.49
C VAL A 220 -15.84 -2.72 -11.28
N ASN A 221 -16.32 -3.87 -11.75
CA ASN A 221 -15.53 -4.77 -12.59
C ASN A 221 -15.12 -4.12 -13.91
N GLU A 222 -15.99 -3.32 -14.54
CA GLU A 222 -15.64 -2.51 -15.71
C GLU A 222 -14.53 -1.50 -15.41
N ALA A 223 -14.59 -0.83 -14.25
CA ALA A 223 -13.57 0.12 -13.83
C ALA A 223 -12.22 -0.56 -13.60
N ILE A 224 -12.19 -1.72 -12.94
CA ILE A 224 -10.99 -2.55 -12.78
C ILE A 224 -10.40 -2.92 -14.15
N GLN A 225 -11.22 -3.39 -15.09
CA GLN A 225 -10.77 -3.72 -16.44
C GLN A 225 -10.27 -2.50 -17.22
N ALA A 226 -10.85 -1.32 -17.01
CA ALA A 226 -10.38 -0.08 -17.61
C ALA A 226 -9.00 0.31 -17.05
N ILE A 227 -8.80 0.20 -15.73
CA ILE A 227 -7.50 0.43 -15.09
C ILE A 227 -6.45 -0.54 -15.63
N HIS A 228 -6.77 -1.83 -15.81
CA HIS A 228 -5.84 -2.79 -16.42
C HIS A 228 -5.44 -2.39 -17.84
N ARG A 229 -6.41 -2.00 -18.67
CA ARG A 229 -6.19 -1.58 -20.06
C ARG A 229 -5.33 -0.32 -20.13
N GLU A 230 -5.66 0.71 -19.36
CA GLU A 230 -4.91 1.97 -19.32
C GLU A 230 -3.50 1.78 -18.71
N ASN A 231 -3.35 0.98 -17.65
CA ASN A 231 -2.03 0.65 -17.09
C ASN A 231 -1.14 -0.11 -18.09
N ALA A 232 -1.72 -1.04 -18.87
CA ALA A 232 -1.00 -1.72 -19.94
C ALA A 232 -0.53 -0.73 -21.01
N LYS A 233 -1.42 0.19 -21.43
CA LYS A 233 -1.11 1.24 -22.39
C LYS A 233 0.00 2.17 -21.91
N ILE A 234 -0.05 2.64 -20.66
CA ILE A 234 1.02 3.44 -20.03
C ILE A 234 2.37 2.70 -20.14
N CYS A 235 2.40 1.41 -19.85
CA CYS A 235 3.63 0.61 -19.91
C CYS A 235 4.12 0.35 -21.35
N GLU A 236 3.20 0.23 -22.31
CA GLU A 236 3.51 0.00 -23.73
C GLU A 236 4.02 1.26 -24.44
N GLU A 237 3.43 2.42 -24.13
CA GLU A 237 3.79 3.74 -24.66
C GLU A 237 5.07 4.30 -24.00
N SER A 238 5.41 3.81 -22.81
CA SER A 238 6.67 4.16 -22.16
C SER A 238 7.86 3.61 -22.93
N LYS A 239 8.81 4.48 -23.30
CA LYS A 239 10.03 4.08 -24.00
C LYS A 239 10.87 3.13 -23.14
N PRO A 240 11.49 2.10 -23.74
CA PRO A 240 12.39 1.23 -22.99
C PRO A 240 13.61 1.99 -22.49
N ILE A 241 14.15 1.50 -21.37
CA ILE A 241 15.46 1.97 -20.89
C ILE A 241 16.54 1.26 -21.69
N ASP A 242 17.17 1.97 -22.63
CA ASP A 242 18.15 1.38 -23.56
C ASP A 242 19.62 1.61 -23.15
N SER A 243 19.89 2.40 -22.11
CA SER A 243 21.25 2.54 -21.59
C SER A 243 21.30 2.96 -20.11
N ILE A 244 22.26 2.39 -19.39
CA ILE A 244 22.57 2.73 -18.00
C ILE A 244 23.88 3.54 -17.97
N PRO A 245 23.88 4.78 -17.46
CA PRO A 245 25.11 5.49 -17.15
C PRO A 245 25.79 4.82 -15.95
N VAL A 246 26.91 4.16 -16.21
CA VAL A 246 27.84 3.65 -15.20
C VAL A 246 28.93 4.69 -14.99
N GLN A 247 29.04 5.19 -13.77
CA GLN A 247 30.11 6.12 -13.40
C GLN A 247 31.41 5.30 -13.31
N VAL A 248 32.33 5.50 -14.26
CA VAL A 248 33.58 4.72 -14.32
C VAL A 248 34.68 5.40 -13.51
N THR A 249 34.62 6.73 -13.33
CA THR A 249 35.48 7.52 -12.43
C THR A 249 34.74 8.77 -11.91
N LEU A 250 35.36 9.55 -11.01
CA LEU A 250 34.81 10.80 -10.42
C LEU A 250 34.32 11.84 -11.45
N ILE A 251 34.77 11.77 -12.71
CA ILE A 251 34.47 12.75 -13.77
C ILE A 251 34.01 12.08 -15.08
N ALA A 252 33.96 10.75 -15.16
CA ALA A 252 33.58 10.03 -16.39
C ALA A 252 32.40 9.08 -16.18
N VAL A 253 31.39 9.20 -17.06
CA VAL A 253 30.20 8.35 -17.11
C VAL A 253 30.25 7.55 -18.42
N ALA A 254 30.39 6.23 -18.35
CA ALA A 254 30.21 5.37 -19.50
C ALA A 254 28.74 4.95 -19.61
N ARG A 255 28.17 5.02 -20.81
CA ARG A 255 26.82 4.48 -21.07
C ARG A 255 26.96 3.01 -21.44
N VAL A 256 26.61 2.12 -20.52
CA VAL A 256 26.56 0.68 -20.79
C VAL A 256 25.18 0.38 -21.38
N LYS A 257 25.15 -0.35 -22.50
CA LYS A 257 23.91 -0.83 -23.10
C LYS A 257 23.21 -1.73 -22.08
N ALA A 258 22.08 -1.27 -21.57
CA ALA A 258 21.27 -2.06 -20.66
C ALA A 258 20.41 -3.03 -21.48
N PRO A 259 20.02 -4.20 -20.94
CA PRO A 259 18.91 -4.91 -21.53
C PRO A 259 17.71 -3.95 -21.60
N THR A 260 17.05 -3.89 -22.75
CA THR A 260 15.85 -3.08 -23.01
C THR A 260 14.76 -3.46 -22.00
N ILE A 261 14.66 -2.72 -20.89
CA ILE A 261 13.67 -2.97 -19.84
C ILE A 261 12.52 -1.98 -20.02
N LYS A 262 11.33 -2.51 -20.33
CA LYS A 262 10.09 -1.74 -20.33
C LYS A 262 9.53 -1.63 -18.90
N PRO A 263 8.80 -0.56 -18.57
CA PRO A 263 8.08 -0.49 -17.29
C PRO A 263 7.10 -1.66 -17.17
N SER A 264 7.12 -2.33 -16.02
CA SER A 264 6.20 -3.42 -15.75
C SER A 264 4.80 -2.88 -15.44
N ARG A 265 3.75 -3.65 -15.79
CA ARG A 265 2.38 -3.42 -15.30
C ARG A 265 2.33 -3.37 -13.76
N GLY A 266 3.23 -4.11 -13.11
CA GLY A 266 3.69 -3.85 -11.75
C GLY A 266 2.61 -3.94 -10.67
N ARG A 267 2.83 -3.22 -9.57
CA ARG A 267 1.99 -3.25 -8.35
C ARG A 267 0.54 -2.83 -8.60
N LEU A 268 0.29 -1.90 -9.53
CA LEU A 268 -1.08 -1.50 -9.89
C LEU A 268 -1.89 -2.67 -10.47
N LYS A 269 -1.27 -3.50 -11.32
CA LYS A 269 -1.94 -4.70 -11.85
C LYS A 269 -2.30 -5.65 -10.70
N VAL A 270 -1.34 -5.92 -9.81
CA VAL A 270 -1.55 -6.83 -8.67
C VAL A 270 -2.67 -6.32 -7.75
N ALA A 271 -2.69 -5.03 -7.44
CA ALA A 271 -3.75 -4.44 -6.61
C ALA A 271 -5.15 -4.60 -7.26
N MET A 272 -5.25 -4.42 -8.57
CA MET A 272 -6.51 -4.58 -9.30
C MET A 272 -6.93 -6.05 -9.47
N ASP A 273 -5.98 -6.96 -9.68
CA ASP A 273 -6.24 -8.40 -9.69
C ASP A 273 -6.79 -8.85 -8.32
N ASN A 274 -6.14 -8.43 -7.23
CA ASN A 274 -6.59 -8.73 -5.86
C ASN A 274 -7.98 -8.14 -5.57
N ALA A 275 -8.26 -6.92 -6.04
CA ALA A 275 -9.57 -6.32 -5.90
C ALA A 275 -10.65 -7.14 -6.60
N PHE A 276 -10.38 -7.57 -7.84
CA PHE A 276 -11.29 -8.41 -8.61
C PHE A 276 -11.54 -9.75 -7.90
N GLU A 277 -10.48 -10.43 -7.47
CA GLU A 277 -10.57 -11.72 -6.78
C GLU A 277 -11.39 -11.61 -5.48
N GLU A 278 -11.17 -10.56 -4.68
CA GLU A 278 -11.92 -10.35 -3.44
C GLU A 278 -13.39 -10.04 -3.67
N ILE A 279 -13.71 -9.21 -4.68
CA ILE A 279 -15.09 -8.90 -5.06
C ILE A 279 -15.83 -10.18 -5.49
N GLU A 280 -15.18 -11.03 -6.29
CA GLU A 280 -15.77 -12.30 -6.73
C GLU A 280 -15.98 -13.26 -5.56
N ALA A 281 -14.98 -13.44 -4.69
CA ALA A 281 -15.07 -14.32 -3.53
C ALA A 281 -16.22 -13.93 -2.58
N ARG A 282 -16.31 -12.65 -2.18
CA ARG A 282 -17.38 -12.19 -1.28
C ARG A 282 -18.78 -12.25 -1.90
N THR A 283 -18.88 -12.30 -3.23
CA THR A 283 -20.18 -12.50 -3.91
C THR A 283 -20.62 -13.96 -3.84
N LEU A 284 -19.69 -14.91 -3.93
CA LEU A 284 -20.00 -16.35 -3.87
C LEU A 284 -20.46 -16.76 -2.48
N ASP A 285 -19.76 -16.30 -1.43
CA ASP A 285 -20.10 -16.60 -0.03
C ASP A 285 -21.53 -16.17 0.31
N LYS A 286 -21.97 -15.00 -0.19
CA LYS A 286 -23.33 -14.51 0.02
C LYS A 286 -24.40 -15.37 -0.64
N LYS A 287 -24.15 -15.86 -1.86
CA LYS A 287 -25.08 -16.76 -2.55
C LYS A 287 -25.21 -18.08 -1.80
N GLU A 288 -24.11 -18.64 -1.31
CA GLU A 288 -24.14 -19.87 -0.52
C GLU A 288 -24.89 -19.70 0.81
N GLU A 289 -24.74 -18.55 1.48
CA GLU A 289 -25.49 -18.23 2.70
C GLU A 289 -26.98 -18.03 2.45
N GLU A 290 -27.35 -17.35 1.36
CA GLU A 290 -28.75 -17.13 0.96
C GLU A 290 -29.43 -18.47 0.62
N GLU A 291 -28.77 -19.35 -0.14
CA GLU A 291 -29.27 -20.69 -0.45
C GLU A 291 -29.43 -21.57 0.80
N LYS A 292 -28.53 -21.45 1.78
CA LYS A 292 -28.64 -22.17 3.07
C LYS A 292 -29.82 -21.65 3.89
N LYS A 293 -30.06 -20.34 3.92
CA LYS A 293 -31.20 -19.72 4.62
C LYS A 293 -32.53 -20.10 3.99
N GLU A 294 -32.61 -20.12 2.66
CA GLU A 294 -33.81 -20.50 1.91
C GLU A 294 -34.16 -21.98 2.09
N LYS A 295 -33.15 -22.86 2.12
CA LYS A 295 -33.34 -24.28 2.45
C LYS A 295 -33.80 -24.49 3.89
N ALA A 296 -33.33 -23.69 4.84
CA ALA A 296 -33.73 -23.77 6.24
C ALA A 296 -35.17 -23.28 6.49
N SER A 297 -35.62 -22.23 5.78
CA SER A 297 -36.98 -21.70 5.89
C SER A 297 -38.04 -22.59 5.23
N LEU A 298 -37.66 -23.42 4.25
CA LEU A 298 -38.55 -24.41 3.62
C LEU A 298 -38.74 -25.69 4.47
N THR A 299 -37.92 -25.88 5.51
CA THR A 299 -37.99 -27.03 6.43
C THR A 299 -38.65 -26.73 7.78
N THR A 300 -39.20 -25.52 7.96
CA THR A 300 -39.90 -25.09 9.19
C THR A 300 -41.37 -24.83 8.90
#